data_AF-A0A6M3L7J0-F1
#
_entry.id   AF-A0A6M3L7J0-F1
#
_cell.length_a   1.000
_cell.length_b   1.000
_cell.length_c   1.000
_cell.angle_alpha   90.00
_cell.angle_beta   90.00
_cell.angle_gamma   90.00
#
_symmetry.space_group_name_H-M   'P 1'
#
loop_
_entity.id
_entity.type
_entity.pdbx_description
1 polymer ?
#
loop_
_entity_poly.entity_id
_entity_poly.type
_entity_poly.pdbx_seq_one_letter_code
_entity_poly.pdbx_strand_id
1 'polypeptide(L)' 'MTDTATFEAMVRSPGKFECEARYVPYYWAIGLDGFADDDDGTVFSFRITPEDRVLFPELRRRRVIKLMETNDGFVVEV' A
#
# COMPACT_ATOMS: atom_id res chain seq x y z
N MET A 1 -12.54 -6.07 9.60
CA MET A 1 -11.86 -5.04 10.39
C MET A 1 -10.37 -5.28 10.21
N THR A 2 -9.71 -4.51 9.35
CA THR A 2 -8.27 -4.58 9.14
C THR A 2 -7.64 -3.58 10.11
N ASP A 3 -7.19 -4.09 11.27
CA ASP A 3 -6.57 -3.27 12.30
C ASP A 3 -5.21 -2.75 11.82
N THR A 4 -4.99 -1.44 11.99
CA THR A 4 -3.73 -0.76 11.66
C THR A 4 -2.50 -1.38 12.33
N ALA A 5 -2.69 -2.01 13.49
CA ALA A 5 -1.65 -2.75 14.20
C ALA A 5 -1.07 -3.93 13.41
N THR A 6 -1.89 -4.60 12.58
CA THR A 6 -1.43 -5.73 11.75
C THR A 6 -0.48 -5.25 10.66
N PHE A 7 -0.78 -4.11 10.04
CA PHE A 7 0.08 -3.53 9.03
C PHE A 7 1.39 -2.99 9.62
N GLU A 8 1.35 -2.42 10.82
CA GLU A 8 2.57 -2.02 11.53
C GLU A 8 3.48 -3.21 11.86
N ALA A 9 2.91 -4.37 12.18
CA ALA A 9 3.70 -5.59 12.39
C ALA A 9 4.32 -6.12 11.08
N MET A 10 3.60 -6.02 9.95
CA MET A 10 4.09 -6.44 8.63
C MET A 10 5.28 -5.61 8.14
N VAL A 11 5.28 -4.29 8.37
CA VAL A 11 6.38 -3.42 7.93
C VAL A 11 7.60 -3.48 8.85
N ARG A 12 7.41 -3.90 10.11
CA ARG A 12 8.48 -4.05 11.11
C ARG A 12 9.15 -5.42 11.09
N SER A 13 8.48 -6.42 10.53
CA SER A 13 9.01 -7.77 10.40
C SER A 13 9.74 -7.91 9.07
N PRO A 14 10.86 -8.65 9.00
CA PRO A 14 11.51 -8.94 7.73
C PRO A 14 10.54 -9.64 6.78
N GLY A 15 10.45 -9.17 5.54
CA GLY A 15 9.50 -9.71 4.57
C GLY A 15 9.15 -8.74 3.44
N LYS A 16 8.05 -9.08 2.74
CA LYS A 16 7.60 -8.40 1.51
C LYS A 16 7.39 -6.89 1.65
N PHE A 17 7.15 -6.38 2.87
CA PHE A 17 6.85 -4.96 3.14
C PHE A 17 7.85 -4.33 4.12
N GLU A 18 9.02 -4.94 4.31
CA GLU A 18 10.00 -4.48 5.28
C GLU A 18 10.42 -3.03 5.03
N CYS A 19 10.42 -2.21 6.09
CA CYS A 19 10.77 -0.78 6.06
C CYS A 19 9.83 0.13 5.27
N GLU A 20 8.72 -0.37 4.74
CA GLU A 20 7.76 0.44 4.00
C GLU A 20 6.77 1.18 4.89
N ALA A 21 6.05 2.13 4.29
CA ALA A 21 4.95 2.78 4.98
C ALA A 21 3.81 1.80 5.25
N ARG A 22 3.17 1.92 6.42
CA ARG A 22 2.06 1.06 6.87
C ARG A 22 0.82 1.05 5.95
N TYR A 23 0.66 2.03 5.06
CA TYR A 23 -0.39 1.98 4.04
C TYR A 23 -0.03 1.06 2.86
N VAL A 24 1.24 0.76 2.61
CA VAL A 24 1.69 -0.09 1.50
C VAL A 24 1.05 -1.48 1.54
N PRO A 25 1.12 -2.25 2.65
CA PRO A 25 0.46 -3.56 2.69
C PRO A 25 -1.07 -3.48 2.61
N TYR A 26 -1.68 -2.36 3.07
CA TYR A 26 -3.12 -2.14 2.94
C TYR A 26 -3.53 -2.02 1.47
N TYR A 27 -2.88 -1.13 0.72
CA TYR A 27 -3.19 -0.94 -0.70
C TYR A 27 -2.75 -2.12 -1.56
N TRP A 28 -1.67 -2.80 -1.20
CA TRP A 28 -1.27 -4.03 -1.89
C TRP A 28 -2.35 -5.11 -1.79
N ALA A 29 -2.95 -5.31 -0.62
CA ALA A 29 -4.06 -6.25 -0.45
C ALA A 29 -5.27 -5.86 -1.32
N ILE A 30 -5.63 -4.58 -1.37
CA ILE A 30 -6.70 -4.05 -2.23
C ILE A 30 -6.41 -4.29 -3.71
N GLY A 31 -5.16 -4.10 -4.14
CA GLY A 31 -4.73 -4.37 -5.51
C GLY A 31 -4.87 -5.84 -5.88
N LEU A 32 -4.43 -6.75 -4.99
CA LEU A 32 -4.57 -8.20 -5.19
C LEU A 32 -6.03 -8.66 -5.22
N ASP A 33 -6.93 -7.97 -4.50
CA ASP A 33 -8.37 -8.21 -4.55
C ASP A 33 -9.04 -7.64 -5.82
N GLY A 34 -8.27 -7.00 -6.71
CA GLY A 34 -8.75 -6.46 -7.99
C GLY A 34 -9.41 -5.08 -7.90
N PHE A 35 -9.15 -4.34 -6.82
CA PHE A 35 -9.72 -3.00 -6.57
C PHE A 35 -8.72 -1.86 -6.82
N ALA A 36 -7.65 -2.09 -7.58
CA ALA A 36 -6.78 -1.02 -8.04
C ALA A 36 -7.54 -0.07 -8.98
N ASP A 37 -7.27 1.24 -8.88
CA ASP A 37 -7.84 2.25 -9.79
C ASP A 37 -7.26 2.12 -11.21
N ASP A 38 -6.00 1.69 -11.29
CA ASP A 38 -5.27 1.43 -12.52
C ASP A 38 -4.25 0.31 -12.27
N ASP A 39 -4.08 -0.57 -13.25
CA ASP A 39 -3.17 -1.72 -13.19
C ASP A 39 -2.54 -1.95 -14.57
N ASP A 40 -1.23 -1.73 -14.65
CA ASP A 40 -0.42 -1.97 -15.86
C ASP A 40 0.24 -3.36 -15.85
N GLY A 41 -0.27 -4.28 -15.03
CA GLY A 41 0.23 -5.65 -14.85
C GLY A 41 1.52 -5.76 -14.03
N THR A 42 2.15 -4.62 -13.72
CA THR A 42 3.37 -4.53 -12.89
C THR A 42 3.24 -3.52 -11.76
N VAL A 43 2.40 -2.49 -11.95
CA VAL A 43 2.23 -1.37 -11.03
C VAL A 43 0.75 -1.17 -10.76
N PHE A 44 0.36 -1.21 -9.48
CA PHE A 44 -0.97 -0.83 -9.04
C PHE A 44 -0.99 0.64 -8.67
N SER A 45 -1.91 1.41 -9.25
CA SER A 45 -2.15 2.80 -8.86
C SER A 45 -3.45 2.93 -8.08
N PHE A 46 -3.44 3.75 -7.03
CA PHE A 46 -4.62 4.03 -6.20
C PHE A 46 -4.79 5.53 -6.02
N ARG A 47 -6.01 6.03 -6.22
CA ARG A 47 -6.37 7.41 -5.93
C ARG A 47 -6.70 7.54 -4.45
N ILE A 48 -6.04 8.49 -3.79
CA ILE A 48 -6.22 8.72 -2.36
C ILE A 48 -7.54 9.46 -2.12
N THR A 49 -8.46 8.78 -1.43
CA THR A 49 -9.77 9.32 -1.03
C THR A 49 -9.68 10.10 0.29
N PRO A 50 -10.68 10.94 0.63
CA PRO A 50 -10.78 11.55 1.95
C PRO A 50 -10.76 10.53 3.10
N GLU A 51 -11.40 9.38 2.92
CA GLU A 51 -11.49 8.29 3.89
C GLU A 51 -10.10 7.69 4.17
N ASP A 52 -9.29 7.49 3.12
CA ASP A 52 -7.93 7.01 3.26
C ASP A 52 -7.06 7.95 4.08
N ARG A 53 -7.29 9.27 4.00
CA ARG A 53 -6.56 10.28 4.79
C ARG A 53 -6.95 10.26 6.27
N VAL A 54 -8.12 9.70 6.60
CA VAL A 54 -8.52 9.48 7.98
C VAL A 54 -7.79 8.25 8.53
N LEU A 55 -7.67 7.18 7.74
CA LEU A 55 -6.94 5.96 8.11
C LEU A 55 -5.42 6.19 8.15
N PHE A 56 -4.90 6.94 7.18
CA PHE A 56 -3.47 7.21 6.98
C PHE A 56 -3.24 8.72 6.86
N PRO A 57 -3.10 9.45 7.99
CA PRO A 57 -2.88 10.89 7.99
C PRO A 57 -1.65 11.34 7.20
N GLU A 58 -0.65 10.46 7.03
CA GLU A 58 0.53 10.69 6.19
C GLU A 58 0.20 10.91 4.69
N LEU A 59 -0.95 10.44 4.22
CA LEU A 59 -1.41 10.60 2.83
C LEU A 59 -2.15 11.92 2.57
N ARG A 60 -2.30 12.79 3.58
CA ARG A 60 -3.08 14.05 3.48
C ARG A 60 -2.73 14.94 2.28
N ARG A 61 -1.46 14.93 1.84
CA ARG A 61 -0.98 15.73 0.70
C ARG A 61 -0.83 14.90 -0.59
N ARG A 62 -1.00 13.59 -0.52
CA ARG A 62 -0.91 12.69 -1.68
C ARG A 62 -2.25 12.63 -2.40
N ARG A 63 -2.17 12.48 -3.73
CA ARG A 63 -3.34 12.35 -4.62
C ARG A 63 -3.45 10.94 -5.19
N VAL A 64 -2.30 10.34 -5.48
CA VAL A 64 -2.16 9.00 -6.02
C VAL A 64 -0.97 8.37 -5.33
N ILE A 65 -1.04 7.07 -5.11
CA ILE A 65 0.09 6.22 -4.75
C ILE A 65 0.23 5.15 -5.82
N LYS A 66 1.45 4.68 -6.02
CA LYS A 66 1.76 3.61 -6.95
C LYS A 66 2.59 2.57 -6.23
N LEU A 67 2.19 1.32 -6.34
CA LEU A 67 2.87 0.20 -5.71
C LEU A 67 3.35 -0.74 -6.80
N MET A 68 4.56 -1.27 -6.64
CA MET A 68 5.08 -2.32 -7.50
C MET A 68 5.76 -3.40 -6.68
N GLU A 69 5.70 -4.64 -7.17
CA GLU A 69 6.52 -5.73 -6.66
C GLU A 69 7.83 -5.78 -7.45
N THR A 70 8.95 -5.74 -6.75
CA THR A 70 10.29 -5.87 -7.32
C THR A 70 10.56 -7.32 -7.69
N ASN A 71 11.56 -7.54 -8.56
CA ASN A 71 11.98 -8.90 -8.95
C ASN A 71 12.48 -9.73 -7.76
N ASP A 72 12.87 -9.09 -6.66
CA ASP A 72 13.33 -9.72 -5.43
C ASP A 72 12.16 -10.07 -4.48
N GLY A 73 10.90 -9.80 -4.88
CA GLY A 73 9.69 -10.12 -4.12
C GLY A 73 9.31 -9.10 -3.04
N PHE A 74 9.87 -7.89 -3.08
CA PHE A 74 9.52 -6.79 -2.19
C PHE A 74 8.47 -5.89 -2.83
N VAL A 75 7.55 -5.36 -2.03
CA VAL A 75 6.60 -4.33 -2.49
C VAL A 75 7.11 -2.99 -2.05
N VAL A 76 7.21 -2.06 -3.00
CA VAL A 76 7.70 -0.69 -2.77
C VAL A 76 6.74 0.33 -3.38
N GLU A 77 6.70 1.51 -2.79
CA GLU A 77 6.04 2.67 -3.39
C GLU A 77 6.95 3.35 -4.43
N VAL A 78 6.40 3.73 -5.60
CA VAL A 78 7.14 4.40 -6.70
C VAL A 78 6.58 5.74 -7.15
#